data_AF-A0A822HNN6-F1
#
_entry.id   AF-A0A822HNN6-F1
#
_cell.length_a   1.000
_cell.length_b   1.000
_cell.length_c   1.000
_cell.angle_alpha   90.00
_cell.angle_beta   90.00
_cell.angle_gamma   90.00
#
_symmetry.space_group_name_H-M   'P 1'
#
loop_
_entity.id
_entity.type
_entity.pdbx_description
1 polymer ?
#
loop_
_entity_poly.entity_id
_entity_poly.type
_entity_poly.pdbx_seq_one_letter_code
_entity_poly.pdbx_strand_id
1 'polypeptide(L)'
;MNDMILGTGRYVPRAVFIDLEPSVIDEIRRGPYAKLFHPEQLISGKEDAANNYARGHYTIGKEIVDTVLEKLRKIADQCTGLQGFLVFHSFGG
;
A
#
# COMPACT_ATOMS: atom_id res chain seq x y z
N MET A 1 9.44 -5.10 18.59
CA MET A 1 8.66 -4.02 19.24
C MET A 1 9.20 -2.61 18.88
N ASN A 2 9.98 -2.43 17.80
CA ASN A 2 10.96 -1.32 17.74
C ASN A 2 11.01 -0.41 16.49
N ASP A 3 10.02 -0.39 15.58
CA ASP A 3 10.09 0.56 14.44
C ASP A 3 8.84 1.44 14.22
N MET A 4 7.75 1.22 14.97
CA MET A 4 6.51 2.00 14.84
C MET A 4 6.29 3.02 15.97
N ILE A 5 7.21 3.07 16.93
CA ILE A 5 7.39 4.18 17.89
C ILE A 5 8.86 4.62 17.74
N LEU A 6 9.18 5.35 16.68
CA LEU A 6 10.46 6.06 16.59
C LEU A 6 10.39 7.25 17.54
N GLY A 7 10.64 7.06 18.83
CA GLY A 7 11.13 8.04 19.83
C GLY A 7 10.50 9.45 19.93
N THR A 8 9.45 9.75 19.17
CA THR A 8 8.96 11.11 18.87
C THR A 8 7.46 11.27 19.10
N GLY A 9 6.76 10.22 19.55
CA GLY A 9 5.32 10.23 19.80
C GLY A 9 4.43 10.23 18.54
N ARG A 10 5.00 9.98 17.35
CA ARG A 10 4.24 9.92 16.09
C ARG A 10 3.59 8.54 15.90
N TYR A 11 2.29 8.55 15.62
CA TYR A 11 1.51 7.36 15.26
C TYR A 11 1.43 7.23 13.75
N VAL A 12 1.75 6.05 13.22
CA VAL A 12 1.71 5.74 11.79
C VAL A 12 0.66 4.66 11.53
N PRO A 13 -0.28 4.85 10.59
CA PRO A 13 -1.24 3.83 10.24
C PRO A 13 -0.58 2.55 9.71
N ARG A 14 -1.11 1.39 10.09
CA ARG A 14 -0.76 0.09 9.48
C ARG A 14 -1.61 -0.16 8.24
N ALA A 15 -1.42 0.68 7.23
CA ALA A 15 -2.12 0.63 5.95
C ALA A 15 -1.11 0.54 4.81
N VAL A 16 -1.49 -0.11 3.71
CA VAL A 16 -0.74 -0.10 2.45
C VAL A 16 -1.71 0.34 1.36
N PHE A 17 -1.34 1.38 0.61
CA PHE A 17 -2.07 1.87 -0.55
C PHE A 17 -1.33 1.39 -1.80
N ILE A 18 -2.09 0.84 -2.72
CA ILE A 18 -1.57 0.20 -3.93
C ILE A 18 -2.44 0.67 -5.08
N ASP A 19 -1.79 1.19 -6.11
CA ASP A 19 -2.42 1.49 -7.38
C ASP A 19 -1.46 1.10 -8.51
N LEU A 20 -1.99 0.73 -9.67
CA LEU A 20 -1.19 0.38 -10.84
C LEU A 20 -0.70 1.63 -11.59
N GLU A 21 -1.29 2.78 -11.32
CA GLU A 21 -0.87 4.08 -11.84
C GLU A 21 -0.67 5.12 -10.71
N PRO A 22 0.14 6.17 -10.91
CA PRO A 22 0.59 7.01 -9.80
C PRO A 22 -0.42 8.07 -9.33
N SER A 23 -1.42 8.44 -10.13
CA SER A 23 -2.16 9.69 -9.93
C SER A 23 -2.83 9.78 -8.54
N VAL A 24 -3.60 8.76 -8.16
CA VAL A 24 -4.32 8.74 -6.86
C VAL A 24 -3.36 8.64 -5.68
N ILE A 25 -2.28 7.87 -5.81
CA ILE A 25 -1.26 7.73 -4.76
C ILE A 25 -0.49 9.05 -4.57
N ASP A 26 -0.21 9.77 -5.66
CA ASP A 26 0.47 11.06 -5.63
C ASP A 26 -0.38 12.18 -5.02
N GLU A 27 -1.70 12.07 -5.08
CA GLU A 27 -2.60 12.95 -4.33
C GLU A 27 -2.47 12.71 -2.82
N ILE A 28 -2.38 11.45 -2.36
CA ILE A 28 -2.15 11.13 -0.94
C ILE A 28 -0.79 11.67 -0.48
N ARG A 29 0.25 11.52 -1.31
CA ARG A 29 1.61 12.02 -1.04
C ARG A 29 1.69 13.55 -0.91
N ARG A 30 0.77 14.29 -1.52
CA ARG A 30 0.74 15.77 -1.51
C ARG A 30 -0.44 16.35 -0.73
N GLY A 31 -1.33 15.49 -0.25
CA GLY A 31 -2.57 15.86 0.44
C GLY A 31 -2.36 16.29 1.89
N PRO A 32 -3.45 16.65 2.59
CA PRO A 32 -3.40 17.12 3.98
C PRO A 32 -2.80 16.08 4.95
N TYR A 33 -2.89 14.79 4.60
CA TYR A 33 -2.38 13.66 5.38
C TYR A 33 -1.06 13.09 4.84
N ALA A 34 -0.32 13.82 3.99
CA ALA A 34 0.95 13.36 3.43
C ALA A 34 1.97 12.90 4.48
N LYS A 35 1.96 13.53 5.67
CA LYS A 35 2.84 13.18 6.80
C LYS A 35 2.24 12.11 7.72
N LEU A 36 1.07 11.57 7.44
CA LEU A 36 0.47 10.54 8.28
C LEU A 36 1.04 9.15 7.95
N PHE A 37 1.20 8.87 6.66
CA PHE A 37 1.61 7.55 6.16
C PHE A 37 3.12 7.45 6.00
N HIS A 38 3.64 6.22 6.11
CA HIS A 38 5.04 5.97 5.76
C HIS A 38 5.18 5.90 4.23
N PRO A 39 6.18 6.54 3.60
CA PRO A 39 6.31 6.52 2.13
C PRO A 39 6.37 5.10 1.52
N GLU A 40 7.00 4.14 2.22
CA GLU A 40 7.03 2.73 1.77
C GLU A 40 5.65 2.04 1.78
N GLN A 41 4.62 2.63 2.39
CA GLN A 41 3.25 2.13 2.37
C GLN A 41 2.45 2.61 1.15
N LEU A 42 3.02 3.51 0.34
CA LEU A 42 2.36 4.13 -0.81
C LEU A 42 3.00 3.61 -2.11
N ILE A 43 2.42 2.56 -2.67
CA ILE A 43 2.95 1.80 -3.80
C ILE A 43 2.17 2.17 -5.07
N SER A 44 2.89 2.53 -6.12
CA SER A 44 2.32 2.90 -7.43
C SER A 44 3.07 2.18 -8.55
N GLY A 45 2.32 1.64 -9.52
CA GLY A 45 2.88 1.19 -10.79
C GLY A 45 3.12 2.33 -11.79
N LYS A 46 3.23 1.97 -13.07
CA LYS A 46 3.41 2.92 -14.18
C LYS A 46 2.29 2.86 -15.22
N GLU A 47 1.45 1.83 -15.18
CA GLU A 47 0.49 1.50 -16.22
C GLU A 47 -0.77 0.95 -15.55
N ASP A 48 -1.95 1.41 -15.96
CA ASP A 48 -3.22 1.01 -15.37
C ASP A 48 -3.69 -0.40 -15.81
N ALA A 49 -4.75 -0.91 -15.17
CA ALA A 49 -5.46 -2.10 -15.67
C ALA A 49 -6.39 -1.79 -16.85
N ALA A 50 -6.79 -0.52 -17.05
CA ALA A 50 -7.81 -0.07 -18.02
C ALA A 50 -9.13 -0.86 -17.96
N ASN A 51 -9.74 -1.00 -16.77
CA ASN A 51 -11.01 -1.72 -16.57
C ASN A 51 -10.96 -3.17 -17.07
N ASN A 52 -9.79 -3.80 -16.99
CA ASN A 52 -9.56 -5.16 -17.48
C ASN A 52 -8.96 -6.04 -16.38
N TYR A 53 -9.79 -6.93 -15.86
CA TYR A 53 -9.41 -7.92 -14.86
C TYR A 53 -8.17 -8.74 -15.27
N ALA A 54 -8.06 -9.13 -16.55
CA ALA A 54 -6.93 -9.93 -16.99
C ALA A 54 -5.61 -9.14 -16.93
N ARG A 55 -5.64 -7.83 -17.21
CA ARG A 55 -4.46 -6.97 -17.04
C ARG A 55 -4.11 -6.80 -15.57
N GLY A 56 -5.11 -6.53 -14.74
CA GLY A 56 -4.92 -6.41 -13.29
C GLY A 56 -4.40 -7.69 -12.63
N HIS A 57 -4.85 -8.86 -13.06
CA HIS A 57 -4.52 -10.13 -12.41
C HIS A 57 -3.32 -10.85 -13.02
N TYR A 58 -3.23 -10.95 -14.34
CA TYR A 58 -2.26 -11.83 -15.01
C TYR A 58 -1.02 -11.11 -15.56
N THR A 59 -1.12 -9.83 -15.92
CA THR A 59 0.00 -9.08 -16.53
C THR A 59 0.52 -7.98 -15.61
N ILE A 60 -0.10 -6.81 -15.61
CA ILE A 60 0.40 -5.61 -14.94
C ILE A 60 0.48 -5.80 -13.42
N GLY A 61 -0.57 -6.37 -12.81
CA GLY A 61 -0.54 -6.59 -11.36
C GLY A 61 0.49 -7.63 -10.92
N LYS A 62 0.89 -8.56 -11.80
CA LYS A 62 1.94 -9.53 -11.52
C LYS A 62 3.32 -8.86 -11.38
N GLU A 63 3.54 -7.72 -12.03
CA GLU A 63 4.81 -6.98 -11.92
C GLU A 63 4.99 -6.32 -10.55
N ILE A 64 3.89 -5.99 -9.86
CA ILE A 64 3.93 -5.26 -8.58
C ILE A 64 3.68 -6.13 -7.35
N VAL A 65 3.11 -7.33 -7.53
CA VAL A 65 2.67 -8.19 -6.43
C VAL A 65 3.79 -8.53 -5.44
N ASP A 66 5.00 -8.80 -5.93
CA ASP A 66 6.14 -9.13 -5.06
C ASP A 66 6.56 -7.94 -4.19
N THR A 67 6.50 -6.73 -4.75
CA THR A 67 6.78 -5.50 -4.00
C THR A 67 5.73 -5.29 -2.91
N VAL A 68 4.45 -5.49 -3.26
CA VAL A 68 3.33 -5.39 -2.31
C VAL A 68 3.48 -6.39 -1.17
N LEU A 69 3.76 -7.65 -1.49
CA LEU A 69 3.91 -8.73 -0.51
C LEU A 69 5.07 -8.43 0.47
N GLU A 70 6.18 -7.90 -0.02
CA GLU A 70 7.30 -7.52 0.83
C GLU A 70 6.95 -6.37 1.78
N LYS A 71 6.22 -5.35 1.32
CA LYS A 71 5.76 -4.26 2.20
C LYS A 71 4.73 -4.72 3.23
N LEU A 72 3.81 -5.59 2.83
CA LEU A 72 2.85 -6.20 3.74
C LEU A 72 3.55 -7.04 4.81
N ARG A 73 4.55 -7.85 4.42
CA ARG A 73 5.36 -8.64 5.36
C ARG A 73 6.03 -7.74 6.41
N LYS A 74 6.68 -6.65 6.00
CA LYS A 74 7.32 -5.72 6.96
C LYS A 74 6.34 -5.18 8.00
N ILE A 75 5.10 -4.84 7.61
CA ILE A 75 4.08 -4.35 8.55
C ILE A 75 3.61 -5.48 9.48
N ALA A 76 3.44 -6.68 8.94
CA ALA A 76 3.04 -7.87 9.69
C ALA A 76 4.10 -8.25 10.74
N ASP A 77 5.38 -8.21 10.40
CA ASP A 77 6.50 -8.53 11.31
C ASP A 77 6.60 -7.51 12.47
N GLN A 78 6.05 -6.31 12.30
CA GLN A 78 5.94 -5.30 13.34
C GLN A 78 4.73 -5.50 14.27
N CYS A 79 3.91 -6.52 14.04
CA CYS A 79 2.78 -6.89 14.89
C CYS A 79 3.17 -8.04 15.82
N THR A 80 2.77 -7.97 17.10
CA THR A 80 2.94 -9.08 18.05
C THR A 80 1.82 -10.12 17.95
N GLY A 81 0.71 -9.78 17.32
CA GLY A 81 -0.46 -10.64 17.16
C GLY A 81 -1.36 -10.14 16.03
N LEU A 82 -0.91 -10.28 14.78
CA LEU A 82 -1.70 -9.94 13.60
C LEU A 82 -2.91 -10.87 13.49
N GLN A 83 -4.12 -10.32 13.44
CA GLN A 83 -5.37 -11.10 13.36
C GLN A 83 -5.83 -11.33 11.91
N GLY A 84 -5.56 -10.39 11.02
CA GLY A 84 -6.01 -10.45 9.63
C GLY A 84 -5.85 -9.12 8.91
N PHE A 85 -6.50 -9.01 7.75
CA PHE A 85 -6.43 -7.85 6.88
C PHE A 85 -7.83 -7.34 6.55
N LEU A 86 -7.95 -6.02 6.37
CA LEU A 86 -9.10 -5.38 5.74
C LEU A 86 -8.66 -4.94 4.35
N VAL A 87 -9.33 -5.44 3.31
CA VAL A 87 -9.00 -5.15 1.91
C VAL A 87 -10.11 -4.29 1.32
N PHE A 88 -9.72 -3.12 0.81
CA PHE A 88 -10.62 -2.17 0.15
C PHE A 88 -10.28 -2.16 -1.34
N HIS A 89 -11.22 -2.55 -2.19
CA HIS A 89 -11.08 -2.51 -3.64
C HIS A 89 -12.45 -2.33 -4.30
N SER A 90 -12.48 -1.84 -5.54
CA SER A 90 -13.70 -1.79 -6.36
C SER A 90 -13.96 -3.14 -7.03
N PHE A 91 -15.20 -3.38 -7.44
CA PHE A 91 -15.55 -4.55 -8.26
C PHE A 91 -15.33 -4.31 -9.77
N GLY A 92 -15.37 -3.06 -10.23
CA GLY A 92 -15.42 -2.73 -11.66
C GLY A 92 -14.14 -2.13 -12.25
N GLY A 93 -13.02 -2.17 -11.51
CA GLY A 93 -11.72 -1.66 -11.96
C GLY A 93 -11.08 -2.47 -13.07
#